data_AF-A0A3B9L9Z0-F1
#
_entry.id   AF-A0A3B9L9Z0-F1
#
_cell.length_a   1.000
_cell.length_b   1.000
_cell.length_c   1.000
_cell.angle_alpha   90.00
_cell.angle_beta   90.00
_cell.angle_gamma   90.00
#
_symmetry.space_group_name_H-M   'P 1'
#
loop_
_entity.id
_entity.type
_entity.pdbx_description
1 polymer ?
#
loop_
_entity_poly.entity_id
_entity_poly.type
_entity_poly.pdbx_seq_one_letter_code
_entity_poly.pdbx_strand_id
1 'polypeptide(L)'
;YESDGYMLAASHAIGRNAVIDEDVALFLGNNLLKNYPQLLDTRYKLGAMKLDVNVMDGVDLLEAIAKRRAYKRHDGAWDMERTAMTLLTDYRSGAIGRVSLETPASRKQLVLDEVATPEETQDTSSE
;
A
#
# COMPACT_ATOMS: atom_id res chain seq x y z
N TYR A 1 -15.31 -4.43 4.37
CA TYR A 1 -14.25 -3.81 5.19
C TYR A 1 -13.70 -2.57 4.48
N GLU A 2 -13.26 -1.53 5.18
CA GLU A 2 -12.66 -0.31 4.57
C GLU A 2 -11.38 -0.64 3.76
N SER A 3 -10.63 -1.67 4.19
CA SER A 3 -9.50 -2.24 3.47
C SER A 3 -9.84 -2.81 2.09
N ASP A 4 -11.08 -3.26 1.87
CA ASP A 4 -11.48 -3.85 0.60
C ASP A 4 -11.52 -2.79 -0.51
N GLY A 5 -11.92 -1.56 -0.20
CA GLY A 5 -11.87 -0.44 -1.13
C GLY A 5 -10.44 -0.14 -1.60
N TYR A 6 -9.47 -0.13 -0.69
CA TYR A 6 -8.06 0.08 -1.04
C TYR A 6 -7.47 -1.08 -1.85
N MET A 7 -7.79 -2.33 -1.51
CA MET A 7 -7.34 -3.50 -2.26
C MET A 7 -7.90 -3.54 -3.69
N LEU A 8 -9.17 -3.18 -3.85
CA LEU A 8 -9.79 -3.08 -5.17
C LEU A 8 -9.17 -1.94 -5.99
N ALA A 9 -8.92 -0.78 -5.41
CA ALA A 9 -8.28 0.33 -6.11
C ALA A 9 -6.82 0.04 -6.51
N ALA A 10 -6.04 -0.58 -5.62
CA ALA A 10 -4.68 -1.02 -5.91
C ALA A 10 -4.66 -1.99 -7.12
N SER A 11 -5.63 -2.90 -7.16
CA SER A 11 -5.81 -3.91 -8.21
C SER A 11 -6.54 -3.39 -9.46
N HIS A 12 -6.90 -2.11 -9.52
CA HIS A 12 -7.65 -1.50 -10.62
C HIS A 12 -9.09 -2.03 -10.81
N ALA A 13 -9.69 -2.59 -9.76
CA ALA A 13 -11.06 -3.09 -9.76
C ALA A 13 -12.12 -1.99 -9.50
N ILE A 14 -11.70 -0.76 -9.17
CA ILE A 14 -12.53 0.45 -9.14
C ILE A 14 -11.79 1.62 -9.80
N GLY A 15 -12.56 2.55 -10.38
CA GLY A 15 -12.04 3.60 -11.25
C GLY A 15 -11.15 4.63 -10.53
N ARG A 16 -10.18 5.20 -11.27
CA ARG A 16 -9.17 6.17 -10.81
C ARG A 16 -9.69 7.42 -10.08
N ASN A 17 -11.00 7.71 -10.15
CA ASN A 17 -11.60 8.86 -9.48
C ASN A 17 -12.26 8.51 -8.13
N ALA A 18 -12.20 7.24 -7.70
CA ALA A 18 -12.86 6.77 -6.49
C ALA A 18 -12.02 6.95 -5.21
N VAL A 19 -10.70 7.08 -5.34
CA VAL A 19 -9.74 7.20 -4.24
C VAL A 19 -8.49 7.98 -4.69
N ILE A 20 -7.78 8.57 -3.73
CA ILE A 20 -6.53 9.31 -3.95
C ILE A 20 -5.40 8.30 -4.20
N ASP A 21 -4.68 8.43 -5.32
CA ASP A 21 -3.65 7.47 -5.74
C ASP A 21 -2.50 7.40 -4.71
N GLU A 22 -2.16 8.50 -4.03
CA GLU A 22 -1.17 8.49 -2.96
C GLU A 22 -1.58 7.60 -1.78
N ASP A 23 -2.85 7.66 -1.34
CA ASP A 23 -3.34 6.86 -0.22
C ASP A 23 -3.35 5.37 -0.57
N VAL A 24 -3.73 5.04 -1.80
CA VAL A 24 -3.69 3.65 -2.31
C VAL A 24 -2.24 3.16 -2.39
N ALA A 25 -1.33 3.99 -2.89
CA ALA A 25 0.09 3.65 -2.97
C ALA A 25 0.73 3.49 -1.58
N LEU A 26 0.32 4.30 -0.60
CA LEU A 26 0.76 4.21 0.78
C LEU A 26 0.30 2.90 1.43
N PHE A 27 -0.99 2.57 1.29
CA PHE A 27 -1.54 1.29 1.75
C PHE A 27 -0.81 0.10 1.13
N LEU A 28 -0.64 0.12 -0.20
CA LEU A 28 0.06 -0.92 -0.94
C LEU A 28 1.52 -1.04 -0.48
N GLY A 29 2.22 0.08 -0.33
CA GLY A 29 3.59 0.13 0.14
C GLY A 29 3.76 -0.54 1.50
N ASN A 30 2.89 -0.19 2.45
CA ASN A 30 2.86 -0.81 3.78
C ASN A 30 2.62 -2.33 3.71
N ASN A 31 1.67 -2.76 2.88
CA ASN A 31 1.40 -4.20 2.70
C ASN A 31 2.61 -4.94 2.12
N LEU A 32 3.25 -4.37 1.10
CA LEU A 32 4.41 -4.96 0.45
C LEU A 32 5.66 -4.96 1.34
N LEU A 33 5.88 -3.94 2.16
CA LEU A 33 6.96 -3.92 3.15
C LEU A 33 6.77 -5.03 4.20
N LYS A 34 5.53 -5.25 4.64
CA LYS A 34 5.22 -6.30 5.61
C LYS A 34 5.43 -7.71 5.05
N ASN A 35 4.98 -7.95 3.81
CA ASN A 35 4.87 -9.30 3.26
C ASN A 35 6.00 -9.67 2.29
N TYR A 36 6.56 -8.69 1.59
CA TYR A 36 7.51 -8.88 0.50
C TYR A 36 8.66 -7.84 0.50
N PRO A 37 9.30 -7.54 1.65
CA PRO A 37 10.28 -6.45 1.74
C PRO A 37 11.49 -6.64 0.81
N GLN A 38 11.91 -7.89 0.59
CA GLN A 38 13.05 -8.23 -0.28
C GLN A 38 12.78 -7.93 -1.76
N LEU A 39 11.51 -8.03 -2.21
CA LEU A 39 11.14 -7.70 -3.57
C LEU A 39 11.21 -6.19 -3.81
N LEU A 40 10.76 -5.40 -2.83
CA LEU A 40 10.89 -3.94 -2.86
C LEU A 40 12.35 -3.51 -2.85
N ASP A 41 13.17 -4.12 -1.98
CA ASP A 41 14.60 -3.86 -1.93
C ASP A 41 15.27 -4.10 -3.29
N THR A 42 14.97 -5.25 -3.91
CA THR A 42 15.51 -5.59 -5.22
C THR A 42 15.04 -4.62 -6.30
N ARG A 43 13.73 -4.29 -6.34
CA ARG A 43 13.15 -3.43 -7.37
C ARG A 43 13.69 -2.00 -7.29
N TYR A 44 13.74 -1.43 -6.10
CA TYR A 44 14.08 -0.02 -5.89
C TYR A 44 15.53 0.20 -5.43
N LYS A 45 16.30 -0.87 -5.22
CA LYS A 45 17.69 -0.86 -4.76
C LYS A 45 17.85 -0.14 -3.41
N LEU A 46 16.98 -0.43 -2.45
CA LEU A 46 16.90 0.28 -1.18
C LEU A 46 18.16 0.06 -0.33
N GLY A 47 18.73 -1.14 -0.34
CA GLY A 47 19.99 -1.48 0.31
C GLY A 47 21.18 -0.74 -0.30
N ALA A 48 21.17 -0.48 -1.61
CA ALA A 48 22.18 0.36 -2.26
C ALA A 48 22.06 1.84 -1.84
N MET A 49 20.87 2.26 -1.39
CA MET A 49 20.61 3.55 -0.76
C MET A 49 20.87 3.54 0.75
N LYS A 50 21.35 2.42 1.30
CA LYS A 50 21.57 2.19 2.75
C LYS A 50 20.29 2.35 3.59
N LEU A 51 19.15 2.00 3.01
CA LEU A 51 17.86 1.96 3.69
C LEU A 51 17.56 0.53 4.14
N ASP A 52 16.99 0.37 5.33
CA ASP A 52 16.57 -0.92 5.87
C ASP A 52 15.07 -1.10 5.71
N VAL A 53 14.69 -1.98 4.78
CA VAL A 53 13.29 -2.28 4.44
C VAL A 53 12.46 -2.85 5.58
N ASN A 54 13.07 -3.34 6.65
CA ASN A 54 12.34 -3.93 7.78
C ASN A 54 11.87 -2.90 8.81
N VAL A 55 12.34 -1.65 8.71
CA VAL A 55 12.01 -0.56 9.64
C VAL A 55 11.38 0.65 8.95
N MET A 56 11.19 0.58 7.63
CA MET A 56 10.53 1.61 6.85
C MET A 56 9.01 1.46 6.90
N ASP A 57 8.30 2.59 6.81
CA ASP A 57 6.88 2.60 6.47
C ASP A 57 6.65 2.94 4.98
N GLY A 58 5.39 2.96 4.56
CA GLY A 58 5.02 3.25 3.19
C GLY A 58 5.35 4.68 2.75
N VAL A 59 5.42 5.67 3.66
CA VAL A 59 5.83 7.04 3.34
C VAL A 59 7.33 7.05 3.03
N ASP A 60 8.13 6.41 3.88
CA ASP A 60 9.57 6.26 3.67
C ASP A 60 9.87 5.56 2.34
N LEU A 61 9.09 4.53 2.00
CA LEU A 61 9.22 3.81 0.73
C LEU A 61 8.94 4.73 -0.47
N LEU A 62 7.83 5.48 -0.44
CA LEU A 62 7.50 6.40 -1.52
C LEU A 62 8.60 7.47 -1.67
N GLU A 63 9.07 8.07 -0.58
CA GLU A 63 10.15 9.04 -0.65
C GLU A 63 11.46 8.41 -1.20
N ALA A 64 11.77 7.18 -0.82
CA ALA A 64 12.91 6.44 -1.36
C ALA A 64 12.77 6.19 -2.88
N ILE A 65 11.58 5.83 -3.36
CA ILE A 65 11.30 5.67 -4.80
C ILE A 65 11.47 7.00 -5.53
N ALA A 66 10.94 8.10 -4.98
CA ALA A 66 11.04 9.44 -5.55
C ALA A 66 12.51 9.87 -5.68
N LYS A 67 13.31 9.68 -4.62
CA LYS A 67 14.76 9.91 -4.59
C LYS A 67 15.47 9.05 -5.64
N ARG A 68 15.19 7.74 -5.67
CA ARG A 68 15.80 6.77 -6.58
C ARG A 68 15.58 7.12 -8.05
N ARG A 69 14.40 7.63 -8.38
CA ARG A 69 13.98 7.98 -9.75
C ARG A 69 14.14 9.47 -10.07
N ALA A 70 14.66 10.27 -9.13
CA ALA A 70 14.85 11.70 -9.24
C ALA A 70 13.55 12.46 -9.62
N TYR A 71 12.43 12.08 -9.01
CA TYR A 71 11.12 12.74 -9.19
C TYR A 71 11.06 14.03 -8.38
N LYS A 72 11.94 14.97 -8.70
CA LYS A 72 12.01 16.28 -8.06
C LYS A 72 11.14 17.29 -8.80
N ARG A 73 10.31 18.02 -8.05
CA ARG A 73 9.49 19.13 -8.55
C ARG A 73 10.31 20.41 -8.68
N HIS A 74 9.75 21.39 -9.37
CA HIS A 74 10.37 22.70 -9.58
C HIS A 74 10.51 23.52 -8.28
N ASP A 75 9.63 23.30 -7.30
CA ASP A 75 9.69 23.90 -5.96
C ASP A 75 10.72 23.24 -5.04
N GLY A 76 11.41 22.20 -5.51
CA GLY A 76 12.42 21.47 -4.77
C GLY A 76 11.89 20.30 -3.96
N ALA A 77 10.57 20.11 -3.87
CA ALA A 77 9.94 18.97 -3.20
C ALA A 77 9.96 17.70 -4.07
N TRP A 78 9.63 16.55 -3.48
CA TRP A 78 9.44 15.30 -4.21
C TRP A 78 8.02 15.23 -4.81
N ASP A 79 7.90 14.70 -6.02
CA ASP A 79 6.64 14.50 -6.73
C ASP A 79 5.98 13.20 -6.25
N MET A 80 5.16 13.32 -5.20
CA MET A 80 4.51 12.17 -4.57
C MET A 80 3.43 11.55 -5.45
N GLU A 81 2.69 12.36 -6.21
CA GLU A 81 1.66 11.90 -7.16
C GLU A 81 2.28 10.99 -8.23
N ARG A 82 3.36 11.46 -8.87
CA ARG A 82 4.09 10.65 -9.86
C ARG A 82 4.71 9.40 -9.25
N THR A 83 5.18 9.49 -8.02
CA THR A 83 5.76 8.36 -7.28
C THR A 83 4.71 7.30 -6.98
N ALA A 84 3.55 7.70 -6.48
CA ALA A 84 2.42 6.82 -6.20
C ALA A 84 1.98 6.07 -7.45
N MET A 85 1.76 6.80 -8.56
CA MET A 85 1.43 6.21 -9.84
C MET A 85 2.49 5.21 -10.32
N THR A 86 3.78 5.50 -10.09
CA THR A 86 4.87 4.59 -10.46
C THR A 86 4.85 3.30 -9.65
N LEU A 87 4.63 3.38 -8.33
CA LEU A 87 4.53 2.19 -7.47
C LEU A 87 3.32 1.33 -7.88
N LEU A 88 2.17 1.96 -8.11
CA LEU A 88 0.95 1.27 -8.55
C LEU A 88 1.14 0.59 -9.91
N THR A 89 1.78 1.26 -10.87
CA THR A 89 2.10 0.67 -12.18
C THR A 89 3.10 -0.48 -12.08
N ASP A 90 4.15 -0.34 -11.27
CA ASP A 90 5.15 -1.38 -11.05
C ASP A 90 4.49 -2.63 -10.41
N TYR A 91 3.57 -2.43 -9.48
CA TYR A 91 2.76 -3.50 -8.88
C TYR A 91 1.86 -4.18 -9.92
N ARG A 92 1.03 -3.41 -10.63
CA ARG A 92 0.05 -3.94 -11.61
C ARG A 92 0.69 -4.66 -12.79
N SER A 93 1.87 -4.22 -13.20
CA SER A 93 2.65 -4.87 -14.28
C SER A 93 3.42 -6.11 -13.83
N GLY A 94 3.46 -6.39 -12.52
CA GLY A 94 4.29 -7.47 -11.95
C GLY A 94 5.79 -7.16 -11.94
N ALA A 95 6.20 -5.91 -12.19
CA ALA A 95 7.60 -5.50 -12.21
C ALA A 95 8.29 -5.59 -10.85
N ILE A 96 7.53 -5.56 -9.75
CA ILE A 96 8.01 -5.83 -8.38
C ILE A 96 8.31 -7.32 -8.19
N GLY A 97 7.59 -8.19 -8.89
CA GLY A 97 7.66 -9.65 -8.76
C GLY A 97 6.27 -10.29 -8.71
N ARG A 98 6.21 -11.57 -8.38
CA ARG A 98 4.94 -12.29 -8.18
C ARG A 98 4.44 -12.02 -6.76
N VAL A 99 3.53 -11.05 -6.63
CA VAL A 99 2.95 -10.60 -5.37
C VAL A 99 1.45 -10.91 -5.33
N SER A 100 0.95 -11.29 -4.16
CA SER A 100 -0.48 -11.50 -3.89
C SER A 100 -0.89 -10.59 -2.73
N LEU A 101 -1.92 -9.76 -2.93
CA LEU A 101 -2.42 -8.88 -1.85
C LEU A 101 -3.30 -9.62 -0.84
N GLU A 102 -3.72 -10.84 -1.18
CA GLU A 102 -4.44 -11.72 -0.28
C GLU A 102 -3.85 -13.14 -0.32
N THR A 103 -3.86 -13.80 0.84
CA THR A 103 -3.57 -15.22 0.98
C THR A 103 -4.74 -15.88 1.72
N PRO A 104 -4.95 -17.19 1.59
CA PRO A 104 -5.98 -17.89 2.37
C PRO A 104 -5.84 -17.67 3.89
N ALA A 105 -4.60 -17.49 4.37
CA ALA A 105 -4.32 -17.19 5.78
C ALA A 105 -4.71 -15.75 6.15
N SER A 106 -4.36 -14.75 5.34
CA SER A 106 -4.78 -13.36 5.60
C SER A 106 -6.30 -13.19 5.53
N ARG A 107 -6.97 -13.92 4.64
CA ARG A 107 -8.44 -13.95 4.58
C ARG A 107 -9.06 -14.55 5.84
N LYS A 108 -8.50 -15.64 6.37
CA LYS A 108 -8.96 -16.22 7.65
C LYS A 108 -8.72 -15.29 8.83
N GLN A 109 -7.58 -14.58 8.85
CA GLN A 109 -7.26 -13.62 9.91
C GLN A 109 -8.26 -12.45 9.93
N LEU A 110 -8.58 -11.88 8.77
CA LEU A 110 -9.59 -10.82 8.65
C LEU A 110 -10.97 -11.26 9.14
N VAL A 111 -11.38 -12.49 8.80
CA VAL A 111 -12.64 -13.07 9.30
C VAL A 111 -12.58 -13.27 10.81
N LEU A 112 -11.46 -13.74 11.37
CA LEU A 112 -11.29 -13.96 12.81
C LEU A 112 -11.30 -12.65 13.62
N ASP A 113 -10.65 -11.60 13.11
CA ASP A 113 -10.62 -10.28 13.75
C ASP A 113 -12.01 -9.62 13.79
N GLU A 114 -12.90 -9.94 12.84
CA GLU A 114 -14.29 -9.45 12.80
C GLU A 114 -15.21 -10.15 13.81
N VAL A 115 -15.04 -11.47 14.03
CA VAL A 115 -15.80 -12.19 15.08
C VAL A 115 -15.46 -11.67 16.50
N ALA A 116 -14.32 -10.99 16.66
CA ALA A 116 -13.89 -10.42 17.93
C ALA A 116 -14.40 -8.98 18.19
N THR A 117 -15.04 -8.33 17.21
CA THR A 117 -15.76 -7.06 17.41
C THR A 117 -17.24 -7.37 17.57
N PRO A 118 -17.81 -7.34 18.79
CA PRO A 118 -19.26 -7.41 18.95
C PRO A 118 -19.85 -6.14 18.33
N GLU A 119 -20.77 -6.31 17.40
CA GLU A 119 -21.70 -5.27 16.98
C GLU A 119 -22.34 -4.66 18.25
N GLU A 120 -22.06 -3.38 18.54
CA GLU A 120 -22.92 -2.59 19.40
C GLU A 120 -24.24 -2.37 18.66
N THR A 121 -25.16 -3.31 18.83
CA THR A 121 -26.56 -3.15 18.51
C THR A 121 -27.10 -2.01 19.36
N GLN A 122 -27.17 -0.81 18.80
CA GLN A 122 -27.94 0.29 19.39
C GLN A 122 -29.43 -0.02 19.24
N ASP A 123 -29.92 -0.91 20.10
CA ASP A 123 -31.34 -1.04 20.41
C ASP A 123 -31.67 0.08 21.40
N THR A 124 -32.06 1.25 20.87
CA THR A 124 -32.72 2.29 21.68
C THR A 124 -34.23 2.12 21.54
N SER A 125 -34.73 1.07 22.16
CA SER A 125 -36.08 1.04 22.72
C SER A 125 -36.03 1.65 24.14
N SER A 126 -37.15 2.27 24.54
CA SER A 126 -37.43 3.02 25.80
C SER A 126 -37.23 4.54 25.68
N GLU A 127 -38.19 5.41 25.99
CA GLU A 127 -39.56 5.30 26.52
C GLU A 127 -40.27 6.64 26.30
#